data_AF-A0A3M5UUR8-F1
#
_entry.id   AF-A0A3M5UUR8-F1
#
_cell.length_a   1.000
_cell.length_b   1.000
_cell.length_c   1.000
_cell.angle_alpha   90.00
_cell.angle_beta   90.00
_cell.angle_gamma   90.00
#
_symmetry.space_group_name_H-M   'P 1'
#
loop_
_entity.id
_entity.type
_entity.pdbx_description
1 polymer ?
#
loop_
_entity_poly.entity_id
_entity_poly.type
_entity_poly.pdbx_seq_one_letter_code
_entity_poly.pdbx_strand_id
1 'polypeptide(L)' 'MFAFTTKGSRPFHDASFTPGDAFLFGPESRGLPADILDSLSSEHRLRLPMREGCRSLNLSNTVAVAVYEAWRQHGFA' A
#
# COMPACT_ATOMS: atom_id res chain seq x y z
N MET A 1 -2.49 6.56 -8.33
CA MET A 1 -2.14 6.81 -6.91
C MET A 1 -2.82 5.77 -6.04
N PHE A 2 -2.06 5.12 -5.16
CA PHE A 2 -2.55 4.08 -4.26
C PHE A 2 -2.23 4.43 -2.81
N ALA A 3 -3.16 4.17 -1.90
CA ALA A 3 -2.95 4.31 -0.47
C ALA A 3 -2.70 2.94 0.17
N PHE A 4 -1.61 2.84 0.94
CA PHE A 4 -1.30 1.66 1.74
C PHE A 4 -1.84 1.82 3.16
N THR A 5 -2.77 0.95 3.53
CA THR A 5 -3.50 1.02 4.80
C THR A 5 -3.95 -0.35 5.28
N THR A 6 -3.99 -0.57 6.60
CA THR A 6 -4.57 -1.78 7.19
C THR A 6 -6.08 -1.86 7.00
N LYS A 7 -6.73 -0.73 6.66
CA LYS A 7 -8.16 -0.63 6.37
C LYS A 7 -8.49 -0.91 4.90
N GLY A 8 -7.51 -1.29 4.07
CA GLY A 8 -7.70 -1.62 2.65
C GLY A 8 -8.29 -3.01 2.44
N SER A 9 -9.20 -3.15 1.47
CA SER A 9 -9.84 -4.44 1.14
C SER A 9 -9.06 -5.24 0.10
N ARG A 10 -8.21 -4.60 -0.71
CA ARG A 10 -7.46 -5.23 -1.81
C ARG A 10 -6.01 -5.52 -1.41
N PRO A 11 -5.50 -6.76 -1.60
CA PRO A 11 -4.08 -7.06 -1.47
C PRO A 11 -3.25 -6.26 -2.47
N PHE A 12 -2.11 -5.71 -2.05
CA PHE A 12 -1.30 -4.83 -2.92
C PHE A 12 -0.74 -5.52 -4.16
N HIS A 13 -0.46 -6.84 -4.11
CA HIS A 13 0.09 -7.60 -5.22
C HIS A 13 -0.96 -7.96 -6.29
N ASP A 14 -2.25 -7.76 -6.01
CA ASP A 14 -3.32 -7.90 -7.01
C ASP A 14 -3.50 -6.61 -7.83
N ALA A 15 -2.82 -5.52 -7.46
CA ALA A 15 -2.81 -4.28 -8.21
C ALA A 15 -1.85 -4.36 -9.40
N SER A 16 -2.28 -3.84 -10.54
CA SER A 16 -1.42 -3.62 -11.71
C SER A 16 -0.85 -2.21 -11.62
N PHE A 17 0.43 -2.11 -11.32
CA PHE A 17 1.15 -0.85 -11.25
C PHE A 17 1.63 -0.41 -12.63
N THR A 18 1.79 0.90 -12.79
CA THR A 18 2.31 1.54 -14.00
C THR A 18 3.40 2.56 -13.66
N PRO A 19 4.38 2.81 -14.55
CA PRO A 19 5.38 3.84 -14.31
C PRO A 19 4.73 5.21 -14.10
N GLY A 20 5.14 5.92 -13.06
CA GLY A 20 4.53 7.18 -12.64
C GLY A 20 3.45 7.04 -11.57
N ASP A 21 3.10 5.82 -11.15
CA ASP A 21 2.24 5.63 -10.00
C ASP A 21 2.85 6.18 -8.71
N ALA A 22 1.99 6.77 -7.88
CA ALA A 22 2.34 7.28 -6.56
C ALA A 22 1.78 6.38 -5.46
N PHE A 23 2.62 6.10 -4.44
CA PHE A 23 2.24 5.32 -3.26
C PHE A 23 2.20 6.22 -2.02
N LEU A 24 1.04 6.26 -1.38
CA LEU A 24 0.78 7.05 -0.20
C LEU A 24 0.80 6.18 1.05
N PHE A 25 1.61 6.58 2.02
CA PHE A 25 1.76 5.89 3.31
C PHE A 25 1.45 6.85 4.45
N GLY A 26 0.74 6.36 5.46
CA GLY A 26 0.52 7.09 6.70
C GLY A 26 1.69 6.93 7.68
N PRO A 27 1.81 7.83 8.68
CA PRO A 27 2.75 7.65 9.78
C PRO A 27 2.46 6.38 10.59
N GLU A 28 3.50 5.74 11.13
CA GLU A 28 3.40 4.45 11.83
C GLU A 28 2.40 4.42 12.98
N SER A 29 2.30 5.52 13.72
CA SER A 29 1.50 5.60 14.94
C SER A 29 -0.01 5.65 14.69
N ARG A 30 -0.43 6.21 13.54
CA ARG A 30 -1.86 6.53 13.30
C ARG A 30 -2.37 6.17 11.91
N GLY A 31 -1.50 5.82 10.97
CA GLY A 31 -1.88 5.56 9.58
C GLY A 31 -2.41 6.80 8.86
N LEU A 32 -3.07 6.58 7.72
CA LEU A 32 -3.66 7.66 6.93
C LEU A 32 -4.94 8.21 7.58
N PRO A 33 -5.14 9.53 7.56
CA PRO A 33 -6.42 10.17 7.90
C PRO A 33 -7.60 9.55 7.12
N ALA A 34 -8.77 9.49 7.77
CA ALA A 34 -9.96 8.86 7.18
C ALA A 34 -10.48 9.62 5.95
N ASP A 35 -10.48 10.95 5.98
CA ASP A 35 -10.82 11.83 4.87
C ASP A 35 -9.95 11.56 3.62
N ILE A 36 -8.65 11.31 3.80
CA ILE A 36 -7.78 10.90 2.69
C ILE A 36 -8.19 9.52 2.15
N LEU A 37 -8.48 8.55 3.02
CA LEU A 37 -8.90 7.22 2.58
C LEU A 37 -10.26 7.23 1.88
N ASP A 38 -11.20 8.04 2.36
CA ASP A 38 -12.55 8.16 1.80
C ASP A 38 -12.56 8.94 0.49
N SER A 39 -11.53 9.75 0.23
CA SER A 39 -11.30 10.39 -1.08
C SER A 39 -10.86 9.41 -2.18
N LEU A 40 -10.47 8.19 -1.82
CA LEU A 40 -9.99 7.16 -2.74
C LEU A 40 -11.03 6.04 -2.91
N SER A 41 -11.16 5.55 -4.14
CA SER A 41 -11.95 4.34 -4.40
C SER A 41 -11.38 3.13 -3.65
N SER A 42 -12.21 2.13 -3.36
CA SER A 42 -11.78 0.86 -2.73
C SER A 42 -10.62 0.20 -3.49
N GLU A 43 -10.63 0.27 -4.82
CA GLU A 43 -9.60 -0.31 -5.68
C GLU A 43 -8.20 0.30 -5.50
N HIS A 44 -8.13 1.55 -5.03
CA HIS A 44 -6.87 2.25 -4.77
C HIS A 44 -6.43 2.16 -3.29
N ARG A 45 -7.18 1.45 -2.45
CA ARG A 45 -6.85 1.24 -1.02
C ARG A 45 -6.29 -0.15 -0.82
N LEU A 46 -4.97 -0.24 -0.85
CA LEU A 46 -4.22 -1.49 -0.81
C LEU A 46 -3.78 -1.84 0.62
N ARG A 47 -3.70 -3.14 0.91
CA ARG A 47 -3.08 -3.67 2.13
C ARG A 47 -1.96 -4.66 1.79
N LEU A 48 -0.93 -4.70 2.63
CA LEU A 48 0.00 -5.83 2.63
C LEU A 48 -0.68 -7.02 3.33
N PRO A 49 -0.59 -8.24 2.78
CA PRO A 49 -1.01 -9.44 3.49
C PRO A 49 -0.25 -9.57 4.82
N MET A 50 -0.99 -9.79 5.89
CA MET A 50 -0.44 -10.03 7.22
C MET A 50 -1.19 -11.20 7.86
N ARG A 51 -0.50 -11.94 8.72
CA ARG A 51 -1.16 -12.95 9.56
C ARG A 51 -2.08 -12.26 10.56
N GLU A 52 -3.19 -12.90 10.87
CA GLU A 52 -4.13 -12.41 11.88
C GLU A 52 -3.43 -12.24 13.25
N GLY A 53 -3.76 -11.15 13.95
CA GLY A 53 -3.17 -10.80 15.25
C GLY A 53 -1.77 -10.19 15.18
N CYS A 54 -1.12 -10.13 14.01
CA CYS A 54 0.17 -9.46 13.87
C CYS A 54 0.02 -7.93 13.86
N ARG A 55 1.01 -7.26 14.44
CA ARG A 55 1.20 -5.82 14.25
C ARG A 55 1.60 -5.52 12.81
N SER A 56 1.31 -4.31 12.35
CA SER A 56 1.80 -3.81 11.07
C SER A 56 3.32 -3.86 10.97
N LEU A 57 3.80 -4.04 9.74
CA LEU A 57 5.22 -3.87 9.43
C LEU A 57 5.67 -2.43 9.70
N ASN A 58 6.95 -2.26 9.99
CA ASN A 58 7.58 -0.94 10.02
C ASN A 58 7.36 -0.21 8.68
N LEU A 59 7.27 1.11 8.73
CA LEU A 59 6.99 1.93 7.55
C LEU A 59 8.01 1.72 6.43
N SER A 60 9.31 1.67 6.75
CA SER A 60 10.35 1.49 5.74
C SER A 60 10.24 0.14 5.02
N ASN A 61 9.95 -0.94 5.74
CA ASN A 61 9.71 -2.26 5.15
C ASN A 61 8.45 -2.27 4.28
N THR A 62 7.39 -1.59 4.71
CA THR A 62 6.15 -1.47 3.93
C THR A 62 6.40 -0.75 2.60
N VAL A 63 7.14 0.36 2.63
CA VAL A 63 7.56 1.11 1.44
C VAL A 63 8.44 0.25 0.54
N ALA A 64 9.45 -0.41 1.08
CA ALA A 64 10.36 -1.25 0.31
C ALA A 64 9.61 -2.38 -0.41
N VAL A 65 8.73 -3.10 0.29
CA VAL A 65 7.92 -4.18 -0.31
C VAL A 65 7.00 -3.65 -1.42
N ALA A 66 6.33 -2.52 -1.19
CA ALA A 66 5.44 -1.91 -2.19
C ALA A 66 6.19 -1.51 -3.46
N VAL A 67 7.31 -0.79 -3.29
CA VAL A 67 8.13 -0.31 -4.42
C VAL A 67 8.76 -1.47 -5.17
N TYR A 68 9.31 -2.47 -4.48
CA TYR A 68 9.93 -3.62 -5.16
C TYR A 68 8.91 -4.49 -5.89
N GLU A 69 7.67 -4.61 -5.41
CA GLU A 69 6.62 -5.31 -6.18
C GLU A 69 6.24 -4.54 -7.44
N ALA A 70 6.04 -3.23 -7.34
CA ALA A 70 5.77 -2.39 -8.50
C ALA A 70 6.93 -2.47 -9.52
N TRP A 71 8.17 -2.42 -9.03
CA TRP A 71 9.35 -2.54 -9.88
C TRP A 71 9.47 -3.94 -10.51
N ARG A 72 9.14 -5.00 -9.77
CA ARG A 72 9.08 -6.38 -10.27
C ARG A 72 8.07 -6.53 -11.42
N GLN A 73 6.90 -5.90 -11.33
CA GLN A 73 5.90 -5.91 -12.42
C GLN A 73 6.44 -5.26 -13.70
N HIS A 74 7.44 -4.39 -13.59
CA HIS A 74 8.14 -3.75 -14.70
C HIS A 74 9.52 -4.36 -14.98
N GLY A 75 9.81 -5.56 -14.49
CA GLY A 75 11.04 -6.28 -14.79
C GLY A 75 12.31 -5.66 -14.19
N PHE A 76 12.18 -4.87 -13.12
CA PHE A 76 13.28 -4.13 -12.50
C PHE A 76 14.02 -3.16 -13.46
N ALA A 77 13.32 -2.65 -14.47
CA ALA A 77 13.82 -1.69 -15.46
C ALA A 77 13.87 -0.24 -14.93
#